data_AF-A0A515KLT5-F1
#
_entry.id   AF-A0A515KLT5-F1
#
_cell.length_a   1.000
_cell.length_b   1.000
_cell.length_c   1.000
_cell.angle_alpha   90.00
_cell.angle_beta   90.00
_cell.angle_gamma   90.00
#
_symmetry.space_group_name_H-M   'P 1'
#
loop_
_entity.id
_entity.type
_entity.pdbx_description
1 polymer ?
#
loop_
_entity_poly.entity_id
_entity_poly.type
_entity_poly.pdbx_seq_one_letter_code
_entity_poly.pdbx_strand_id
1 'polypeptide(L)'
;MSQTLSHAVEAQARAQTACLGWLTARIKRRLTDSLGRSVQFYCVAEEDDAGRLHLHGEFNIVDADKVRVDRVRVNVRKALRLAGGEWPKASKARQRQAQVRAAAPDAGWAGYLAKDFWRFGPIVREMLTTYGSSYAPGFKGDQVSRTKLLGEIAGKIYGEHRALIMKVD
;
A
#
# COMPACT_ATOMS: atom_id res chain seq x y z
N MET A 1 -0.47 -4.97 -6.84
CA MET A 1 -0.65 -5.99 -5.78
C MET A 1 -1.93 -5.69 -5.02
N SER A 2 -2.58 -6.71 -4.47
CA SER A 2 -3.62 -6.54 -3.45
C SER A 2 -3.41 -7.55 -2.32
N GLN A 3 -3.80 -7.17 -1.10
CA GLN A 3 -3.55 -7.97 0.09
C GLN A 3 -4.55 -7.71 1.21
N THR A 4 -5.17 -8.79 1.72
CA THR A 4 -5.97 -8.76 2.95
C THR A 4 -5.14 -9.17 4.15
N LEU A 5 -5.28 -8.43 5.26
CA LEU A 5 -4.57 -8.70 6.50
C LEU A 5 -5.29 -9.76 7.34
N SER A 6 -4.54 -10.50 8.17
CA SER A 6 -5.15 -11.23 9.29
C SER A 6 -5.58 -10.26 10.37
N HIS A 7 -6.58 -10.65 11.17
CA HIS A 7 -7.06 -9.84 12.30
C HIS A 7 -5.94 -9.41 13.25
N ALA A 8 -5.01 -10.32 13.56
CA ALA A 8 -3.91 -10.02 14.47
C ALA A 8 -2.95 -8.94 13.91
N VAL A 9 -2.59 -9.03 12.63
CA VAL A 9 -1.70 -8.03 12.00
C VAL A 9 -2.42 -6.70 11.80
N GLU A 10 -3.70 -6.75 11.44
CA GLU A 10 -4.53 -5.55 11.30
C GLU A 10 -4.66 -4.80 12.64
N ALA A 11 -4.95 -5.50 13.73
CA ALA A 11 -5.01 -4.92 15.07
C ALA A 11 -3.68 -4.27 15.46
N GLN A 12 -2.56 -4.96 15.20
CA GLN A 12 -1.22 -4.40 15.44
C GLN A 12 -0.94 -3.14 14.63
N ALA A 13 -1.35 -3.11 13.36
CA ALA A 13 -1.17 -1.96 12.48
C ALA A 13 -2.02 -0.76 12.93
N ARG A 14 -3.29 -0.98 13.26
CA ARG A 14 -4.21 0.07 13.73
C ARG A 14 -3.77 0.70 15.06
N ALA A 15 -3.07 -0.06 15.91
CA ALA A 15 -2.51 0.44 17.16
C ALA A 15 -1.32 1.41 16.98
N GLN A 16 -0.74 1.49 15.77
CA GLN A 16 0.39 2.37 15.49
C GLN A 16 -0.07 3.81 15.25
N THR A 17 0.82 4.77 15.53
CA THR A 17 0.61 6.19 15.18
C THR A 17 0.54 6.40 13.66
N ALA A 18 1.32 5.63 12.90
CA ALA A 18 1.29 5.59 11.45
C ALA A 18 1.03 4.15 10.97
N CYS A 19 -0.26 3.79 10.83
CA CYS A 19 -0.70 2.44 10.47
C CYS A 19 -0.04 1.94 9.18
N LEU A 20 -0.15 2.71 8.09
CA LEU A 20 0.45 2.33 6.82
C LEU A 20 1.98 2.43 6.81
N GLY A 21 2.57 3.32 7.61
CA GLY A 21 4.03 3.37 7.76
C GLY A 21 4.59 2.07 8.33
N TRP A 22 3.93 1.53 9.36
CA TRP A 22 4.28 0.24 9.95
C TRP A 22 4.08 -0.93 8.98
N LEU A 23 2.94 -0.96 8.27
CA LEU A 23 2.67 -1.99 7.26
C LEU A 23 3.69 -1.95 6.12
N THR A 24 4.05 -0.75 5.66
CA THR A 24 5.08 -0.56 4.63
C THR A 24 6.44 -1.07 5.11
N ALA A 25 6.86 -0.76 6.33
CA ALA A 25 8.12 -1.30 6.88
C ALA A 25 8.10 -2.83 6.94
N ARG A 26 6.97 -3.42 7.36
CA ARG A 26 6.78 -4.87 7.44
C ARG A 26 6.80 -5.55 6.07
N ILE A 27 6.08 -5.01 5.08
CA ILE A 27 6.05 -5.50 3.70
C ILE A 27 7.44 -5.37 3.08
N LYS A 28 8.09 -4.22 3.21
CA LYS A 28 9.45 -3.98 2.71
C LYS A 28 10.41 -5.07 3.17
N ARG A 29 10.44 -5.36 4.47
CA ARG A 29 11.30 -6.40 5.03
C ARG A 29 11.04 -7.76 4.36
N ARG A 30 9.79 -8.19 4.29
CA ARG A 30 9.45 -9.50 3.69
C ARG A 30 9.77 -9.58 2.20
N LEU A 31 9.56 -8.49 1.45
CA LEU A 31 9.91 -8.44 0.04
C LEU A 31 11.43 -8.48 -0.16
N THR A 32 12.19 -7.73 0.64
CA THR A 32 13.65 -7.74 0.62
C THR A 32 14.20 -9.13 0.92
N ASP A 33 13.74 -9.76 2.01
CA ASP A 33 14.18 -11.11 2.38
C ASP A 33 13.89 -12.12 1.25
N SER A 34 12.75 -11.96 0.58
CA SER A 34 12.31 -12.91 -0.44
C SER A 34 12.96 -12.72 -1.81
N LEU A 35 13.42 -11.51 -2.14
CA LEU A 35 14.01 -11.18 -3.44
C LEU A 35 15.52 -10.95 -3.36
N GLY A 36 16.11 -10.92 -2.16
CA GLY A 36 17.55 -10.70 -1.96
C GLY A 36 18.00 -9.29 -2.34
N ARG A 37 17.08 -8.34 -2.48
CA ARG A 37 17.37 -6.95 -2.90
C ARG A 37 16.36 -5.99 -2.30
N SER A 38 16.72 -4.71 -2.22
CA SER A 38 15.76 -3.66 -1.87
C SER A 38 14.67 -3.56 -2.96
N VAL A 39 13.44 -3.37 -2.52
CA VAL A 39 12.26 -3.21 -3.38
C VAL A 39 11.65 -1.85 -3.12
N GLN A 40 11.54 -1.03 -4.17
CA GLN A 40 10.76 0.20 -4.12
C GLN A 40 9.31 -0.12 -4.41
N PHE A 41 8.42 0.37 -3.56
CA PHE A 41 6.99 0.18 -3.68
C PHE A 41 6.24 1.29 -2.94
N TYR A 42 4.95 1.39 -3.26
CA TYR A 42 3.95 2.12 -2.48
C TYR A 42 2.77 1.21 -2.17
N CYS A 43 2.02 1.55 -1.13
CA CYS A 43 0.72 0.97 -0.85
C CYS A 43 -0.31 2.01 -0.43
N VAL A 44 -1.56 1.63 -0.63
CA VAL A 44 -2.76 2.38 -0.27
C VAL A 44 -3.61 1.47 0.59
N ALA A 45 -4.22 2.02 1.64
CA ALA A 45 -5.25 1.32 2.40
C ALA A 45 -6.64 1.66 1.89
N GLU A 46 -7.47 0.63 1.79
CA GLU A 46 -8.92 0.72 1.72
C GLU A 46 -9.52 0.00 2.93
N GLU A 47 -10.69 0.46 3.34
CA GLU A 47 -11.55 -0.21 4.32
C GLU A 47 -12.74 -0.76 3.54
N ASP A 48 -13.01 -2.06 3.67
CA ASP A 48 -14.23 -2.65 3.12
C ASP A 48 -15.46 -2.27 3.97
N ASP A 49 -16.66 -2.72 3.56
CA ASP A 49 -17.91 -2.41 4.26
C ASP A 49 -17.93 -2.93 5.71
N ALA A 50 -17.08 -3.92 6.04
CA ALA A 50 -16.90 -4.44 7.40
C ALA A 50 -15.76 -3.74 8.16
N GLY A 51 -15.19 -2.67 7.60
CA GLY A 51 -14.08 -1.92 8.17
C GLY A 51 -12.76 -2.68 8.16
N ARG A 52 -12.59 -3.71 7.32
CA ARG A 52 -11.33 -4.47 7.23
C ARG A 52 -10.32 -3.74 6.36
N LEU A 53 -9.07 -3.67 6.82
CA LEU A 53 -7.98 -3.13 6.00
C LEU A 53 -7.64 -4.07 4.84
N HIS A 54 -7.73 -3.52 3.64
CA HIS A 54 -7.25 -4.11 2.40
C HIS A 54 -6.18 -3.21 1.79
N LEU A 55 -5.04 -3.79 1.42
CA LEU A 55 -3.92 -3.04 0.87
C LEU A 55 -3.84 -3.24 -0.64
N HIS A 56 -3.64 -2.13 -1.33
CA HIS A 56 -3.38 -2.06 -2.76
C HIS A 56 -2.04 -1.38 -3.00
N GLY A 57 -1.40 -1.61 -4.15
CA GLY A 57 -0.20 -0.84 -4.51
C GLY A 57 0.61 -1.46 -5.64
N GLU A 58 1.78 -0.90 -5.88
CA GLU A 58 2.71 -1.39 -6.90
C GLU A 58 4.14 -1.42 -6.37
N PHE A 59 4.93 -2.32 -6.95
CA PHE A 59 6.33 -2.50 -6.65
C PHE A 59 7.11 -2.75 -7.93
N ASN A 60 8.38 -2.36 -7.93
CA ASN A 60 9.24 -2.52 -9.10
C ASN A 60 9.83 -3.94 -9.19
N ILE A 61 9.82 -4.50 -10.40
CA ILE A 61 10.56 -5.71 -10.80
C ILE A 61 11.73 -5.31 -11.72
N VAL A 62 12.93 -5.81 -11.45
CA VAL A 62 14.11 -5.49 -12.27
C VAL A 62 14.23 -6.47 -13.44
N ASP A 63 15.06 -6.18 -14.44
CA ASP A 63 15.18 -7.04 -15.62
C ASP A 63 15.60 -8.48 -15.30
N ALA A 64 16.46 -8.65 -14.29
CA ALA A 64 16.84 -9.98 -13.79
C ALA A 64 15.62 -10.79 -13.27
N ASP A 65 14.57 -10.11 -12.77
CA ASP A 65 13.34 -10.76 -12.32
C ASP A 65 12.48 -11.24 -13.49
N LYS A 66 12.56 -10.58 -14.66
CA LYS A 66 11.71 -10.87 -15.83
C LYS A 66 11.98 -12.27 -16.40
N VAL A 67 13.23 -12.72 -16.36
CA VAL A 67 13.66 -14.06 -16.79
C VAL A 67 12.98 -15.17 -15.97
N ARG A 68 12.54 -14.87 -14.75
CA ARG A 68 11.92 -15.83 -13.82
C ARG A 68 10.63 -15.28 -13.22
N VAL A 69 9.84 -14.57 -14.03
CA VAL A 69 8.68 -13.79 -13.57
C VAL A 69 7.70 -14.62 -12.74
N ASP A 70 7.47 -15.89 -13.08
CA ASP A 70 6.55 -16.75 -12.33
C ASP A 70 7.10 -17.12 -10.94
N ARG A 71 8.39 -17.43 -10.84
CA ARG A 71 9.03 -17.69 -9.54
C ARG A 71 9.03 -16.44 -8.67
N VAL A 72 9.31 -15.27 -9.28
CA VAL A 72 9.26 -13.98 -8.58
C VAL A 72 7.85 -13.71 -8.08
N ARG A 73 6.81 -13.93 -8.90
CA ARG A 73 5.40 -13.81 -8.46
C ARG A 73 5.07 -14.73 -7.30
N VAL A 74 5.50 -15.99 -7.32
CA VAL A 74 5.28 -16.93 -6.21
C VAL A 74 5.95 -16.45 -4.93
N ASN A 75 7.21 -16.03 -5.03
CA ASN A 75 8.01 -15.50 -3.91
C ASN A 75 7.39 -14.24 -3.32
N VAL A 76 7.01 -13.27 -4.16
CA VAL A 76 6.32 -12.06 -3.72
C VAL A 76 4.99 -12.39 -3.06
N ARG A 77 4.16 -13.27 -3.64
CA ARG A 77 2.88 -13.67 -3.01
C ARG A 77 3.10 -14.30 -1.64
N LYS A 78 4.16 -15.10 -1.47
CA LYS A 78 4.54 -15.66 -0.18
C LYS A 78 4.99 -14.57 0.80
N ALA A 79 5.86 -13.66 0.38
CA ALA A 79 6.33 -12.55 1.18
C ALA A 79 5.19 -11.65 1.66
N LEU A 80 4.26 -11.32 0.76
CA LEU A 80 3.05 -10.57 1.10
C LEU A 80 2.22 -11.32 2.14
N ARG A 81 1.87 -12.60 1.94
CA ARG A 81 1.13 -13.38 2.97
C ARG A 81 1.81 -13.35 4.33
N LEU A 82 3.13 -13.51 4.39
CA LEU A 82 3.90 -13.42 5.64
C LEU A 82 3.85 -12.02 6.27
N ALA A 83 3.88 -10.97 5.44
CA ALA A 83 3.70 -9.59 5.90
C ALA A 83 2.29 -9.36 6.45
N GLY A 84 1.26 -9.92 5.83
CA GLY A 84 -0.14 -9.73 6.24
C GLY A 84 -0.59 -10.64 7.38
N GLY A 85 0.27 -11.50 7.90
CA GLY A 85 -0.11 -12.55 8.83
C GLY A 85 -0.77 -13.69 8.08
N GLU A 86 0.03 -14.69 7.71
CA GLU A 86 -0.40 -15.74 6.80
C GLU A 86 -1.59 -16.52 7.37
N TRP A 87 -2.66 -16.65 6.58
CA TRP A 87 -3.82 -17.43 6.98
C TRP A 87 -3.49 -18.93 7.02
N PRO A 88 -4.22 -19.74 7.81
CA PRO A 88 -3.98 -21.17 7.93
C PRO A 88 -3.89 -21.85 6.56
N LYS A 89 -2.93 -22.77 6.40
CA LYS A 89 -2.70 -23.48 5.13
C LYS A 89 -3.94 -24.22 4.63
N ALA A 90 -4.76 -24.73 5.55
CA ALA A 90 -6.01 -25.43 5.23
C ALA A 90 -7.11 -24.52 4.67
N SER A 91 -6.99 -23.20 4.81
CA SER A 91 -7.99 -22.27 4.29
C SER A 91 -7.86 -22.10 2.78
N LYS A 92 -8.92 -22.45 2.03
CA LYS A 92 -9.04 -22.15 0.59
C LYS A 92 -8.85 -20.65 0.31
N ALA A 93 -9.19 -19.79 1.27
CA ALA A 93 -9.07 -18.35 1.14
C ALA A 93 -7.61 -17.83 1.21
N ARG A 94 -6.67 -18.64 1.73
CA ARG A 94 -5.23 -18.29 1.79
C ARG A 94 -4.66 -17.94 0.41
N GLN A 95 -5.11 -18.60 -0.65
CA GLN A 95 -4.63 -18.33 -2.01
C GLN A 95 -5.03 -16.94 -2.50
N ARG A 96 -6.16 -16.41 -1.99
CA ARG A 96 -6.72 -15.09 -2.32
C ARG A 96 -6.18 -13.98 -1.43
N GLN A 97 -5.56 -14.31 -0.29
CA GLN A 97 -5.01 -13.34 0.67
C GLN A 97 -4.01 -12.35 0.05
N ALA A 98 -3.24 -12.77 -0.96
CA ALA A 98 -2.32 -11.89 -1.67
C ALA A 98 -2.34 -12.17 -3.18
N GLN A 99 -2.63 -11.13 -3.96
CA GLN A 99 -2.63 -11.17 -5.41
C GLN A 99 -1.56 -10.24 -5.99
N VAL A 100 -0.89 -10.73 -7.02
CA VAL A 100 0.12 -10.00 -7.79
C VAL A 100 -0.26 -10.18 -9.24
N ARG A 101 -0.42 -9.06 -9.95
CA ARG A 101 -0.72 -9.02 -11.38
C ARG A 101 0.29 -8.10 -12.03
N ALA A 102 0.63 -8.36 -13.29
CA ALA A 102 1.31 -7.35 -14.10
C ALA A 102 0.33 -6.19 -14.31
N ALA A 103 0.84 -4.97 -14.22
CA ALA A 103 0.10 -3.76 -14.50
C ALA A 103 0.84 -3.00 -15.60
N ALA A 104 0.08 -2.32 -16.46
CA ALA A 104 0.66 -1.29 -17.32
C ALA A 104 1.06 -0.08 -16.45
N PRO A 105 2.12 0.65 -16.81
CA PRO A 105 2.35 1.97 -16.25
C PRO A 105 1.08 2.81 -16.43
N ASP A 106 0.61 3.48 -15.37
CA ASP A 106 -0.63 4.28 -15.36
C ASP A 106 -1.95 3.51 -15.51
N ALA A 107 -2.07 2.34 -14.87
CA ALA A 107 -3.32 1.57 -14.81
C ALA A 107 -4.45 2.23 -13.96
N GLY A 108 -4.61 3.57 -14.04
CA GLY A 108 -5.60 4.34 -13.29
C GLY A 108 -5.20 4.62 -11.83
N TRP A 109 -3.95 4.35 -11.45
CA TRP A 109 -3.49 4.47 -10.07
C TRP A 109 -3.53 5.90 -9.55
N ALA A 110 -3.30 6.92 -10.39
CA ALA A 110 -3.39 8.30 -9.96
C ALA A 110 -4.81 8.64 -9.45
N GLY A 111 -5.84 8.25 -10.21
CA GLY A 111 -7.23 8.41 -9.78
C GLY A 111 -7.57 7.56 -8.55
N TYR A 112 -7.08 6.32 -8.52
CA TYR A 112 -7.29 5.42 -7.39
C TYR A 112 -6.67 5.96 -6.08
N LEU A 113 -5.45 6.50 -6.16
CA LEU A 113 -4.75 7.15 -5.03
C LEU A 113 -5.48 8.40 -4.53
N ALA A 114 -6.11 9.15 -5.43
CA ALA A 114 -6.79 10.40 -5.11
C ALA A 114 -8.22 10.19 -4.57
N LYS A 115 -8.87 9.07 -4.90
CA LYS A 115 -10.30 8.83 -4.69
C LYS A 115 -10.80 9.17 -3.29
N ASP A 116 -10.13 8.69 -2.25
CA ASP A 116 -10.53 8.94 -0.86
C ASP A 116 -9.50 9.80 -0.10
N PHE A 117 -8.61 10.49 -0.80
CA PHE A 117 -7.54 11.23 -0.14
C PHE A 117 -8.08 12.38 0.74
N TRP A 118 -9.21 12.96 0.34
CA TRP A 118 -9.88 14.07 1.02
C TRP A 118 -10.26 13.76 2.48
N ARG A 119 -10.62 12.50 2.81
CA ARG A 119 -11.02 12.11 4.19
C ARG A 119 -9.84 11.94 5.15
N PHE A 120 -8.61 12.00 4.68
CA PHE A 120 -7.39 11.88 5.50
C PHE A 120 -6.75 13.22 5.84
N GLY A 121 -7.27 14.34 5.32
CA GLY A 121 -6.83 15.68 5.71
C GLY A 121 -7.18 15.98 7.18
N PRO A 122 -6.36 16.76 7.91
CA PRO A 122 -6.50 16.93 9.36
C PRO A 122 -7.88 17.48 9.77
N ILE A 123 -8.36 18.51 9.06
CA ILE A 123 -9.66 19.15 9.34
C ILE A 123 -10.82 18.20 9.03
N VAL A 124 -10.83 17.61 7.84
CA VAL A 124 -11.92 16.73 7.39
C VAL A 124 -12.00 15.47 8.25
N ARG A 125 -10.86 14.87 8.57
CA ARG A 125 -10.78 13.67 9.38
C ARG A 125 -11.35 13.90 10.78
N GLU A 126 -11.00 15.02 11.42
CA GLU A 126 -11.52 15.39 12.73
C GLU A 126 -13.03 15.58 12.67
N MET A 127 -13.53 16.33 11.68
CA MET A 127 -14.96 16.52 11.45
C MET A 127 -15.69 15.18 11.29
N LEU A 128 -15.23 14.30 10.39
CA LEU A 128 -15.85 13.00 10.15
C LEU A 128 -15.90 12.13 11.41
N THR A 129 -14.83 12.18 12.22
CA THR A 129 -14.74 11.44 13.49
C THR A 129 -15.73 11.99 14.52
N THR A 130 -15.77 13.31 14.70
CA THR A 130 -16.63 13.99 15.66
C THR A 130 -18.12 13.74 15.41
N TYR A 131 -18.52 13.69 14.14
CA TYR A 131 -19.92 13.43 13.77
C TYR A 131 -20.24 11.95 13.57
N GLY A 132 -19.31 11.03 13.86
CA GLY A 132 -19.55 9.59 13.70
C GLY A 132 -19.89 9.18 12.26
N SER A 133 -19.31 9.86 11.27
CA SER A 133 -19.58 9.58 9.86
C SER A 133 -19.06 8.20 9.45
N SER A 134 -19.80 7.49 8.60
CA SER A 134 -19.35 6.24 7.98
C SER A 134 -18.10 6.42 7.09
N TYR A 135 -17.76 7.65 6.69
CA TYR A 135 -16.55 7.96 5.94
C TYR A 135 -15.32 8.17 6.82
N ALA A 136 -15.47 8.21 8.16
CA ALA A 136 -14.36 8.41 9.08
C ALA A 136 -13.33 7.25 8.93
N PRO A 137 -12.05 7.55 8.64
CA PRO A 137 -11.04 6.49 8.54
C PRO A 137 -10.83 5.77 9.88
N GLY A 138 -10.90 4.44 9.88
CA GLY A 138 -10.73 3.63 11.09
C GLY A 138 -9.28 3.46 11.55
N PHE A 139 -8.31 4.02 10.83
CA PHE A 139 -6.87 3.86 11.11
C PHE A 139 -6.10 5.18 11.07
N LYS A 140 -5.09 5.33 11.93
CA LYS A 140 -4.28 6.56 12.04
C LYS A 140 -3.23 6.70 10.93
N GLY A 141 -2.90 7.94 10.59
CA GLY A 141 -1.93 8.31 9.56
C GLY A 141 -2.54 8.47 8.17
N ASP A 142 -1.67 8.46 7.16
CA ASP A 142 -2.02 8.72 5.76
C ASP A 142 -2.65 7.51 5.05
N GLN A 143 -3.45 7.76 4.01
CA GLN A 143 -4.02 6.73 3.14
C GLN A 143 -2.97 6.04 2.26
N VAL A 144 -1.84 6.70 2.00
CA VAL A 144 -0.79 6.21 1.12
C VAL A 144 0.51 6.18 1.89
N SER A 145 1.24 5.07 1.77
CA SER A 145 2.61 4.99 2.26
C SER A 145 3.52 4.43 1.19
N ARG A 146 4.80 4.78 1.28
CA ARG A 146 5.78 4.53 0.23
C ARG A 146 7.17 4.36 0.80
N THR A 147 7.99 3.66 0.06
CA THR A 147 9.43 3.58 0.31
C THR A 147 10.09 4.95 0.15
N LYS A 148 11.15 5.21 0.95
CA LYS A 148 11.83 6.52 1.04
C LYS A 148 12.25 7.06 -0.33
N LEU A 149 13.01 6.27 -1.10
CA LEU A 149 13.50 6.67 -2.41
C LEU A 149 12.35 7.02 -3.37
N LEU A 150 11.27 6.25 -3.36
CA LEU A 150 10.10 6.56 -4.18
C LEU A 150 9.45 7.89 -3.76
N GLY A 151 9.44 8.21 -2.46
CA GLY A 151 8.97 9.49 -1.96
C GLY A 151 9.85 10.68 -2.37
N GLU A 152 11.17 10.51 -2.39
CA GLU A 152 12.12 11.53 -2.83
C GLU A 152 11.95 11.83 -4.33
N ILE A 153 11.85 10.78 -5.16
CA ILE A 153 11.61 10.91 -6.60
C ILE A 153 10.27 11.60 -6.87
N ALA A 154 9.20 11.16 -6.22
CA ALA A 154 7.87 11.77 -6.38
C ALA A 154 7.87 13.24 -5.96
N GLY A 155 8.55 13.60 -4.86
CA GLY A 155 8.68 14.98 -4.39
C GLY A 155 9.43 15.86 -5.39
N LYS A 156 10.51 15.35 -5.99
CA LYS A 156 11.26 16.06 -7.03
C LYS A 156 10.39 16.33 -8.26
N ILE A 157 9.73 15.31 -8.80
CA ILE A 157 8.84 15.43 -9.97
C ILE A 157 7.72 16.45 -9.68
N TYR A 158 7.09 16.37 -8.51
CA TYR A 158 6.06 17.32 -8.11
C TYR A 158 6.59 18.76 -8.05
N GLY A 159 7.77 18.98 -7.45
CA GLY A 159 8.38 20.30 -7.37
C GLY A 159 8.68 20.89 -8.73
N GLU A 160 9.24 20.10 -9.65
CA GLU A 160 9.52 20.49 -11.03
C GLU A 160 8.23 20.87 -11.77
N HIS A 161 7.18 20.03 -11.69
CA HIS A 161 5.90 20.30 -12.34
C HIS A 161 5.19 21.52 -11.75
N ARG A 162 5.18 21.67 -10.43
CA ARG A 162 4.60 22.84 -9.77
C ARG A 162 5.30 24.12 -10.21
N ALA A 163 6.62 24.11 -10.32
CA ALA A 163 7.38 25.26 -10.80
C ALA A 163 7.04 25.63 -12.25
N LEU A 164 6.74 24.65 -13.12
CA LEU A 164 6.28 24.93 -14.49
C LEU A 164 4.91 25.61 -14.50
N ILE A 165 3.96 25.13 -13.68
CA ILE A 165 2.61 25.69 -13.61
C ILE A 165 2.63 27.12 -13.04
N MET A 166 3.42 27.35 -11.99
CA MET A 166 3.51 28.67 -11.34
C MET A 166 4.31 29.70 -12.16
N LYS A 167 4.98 29.28 -13.24
CA LYS A 167 5.72 30.15 -14.17
C LYS A 167 4.92 30.54 -15.42
N VAL A 168 3.66 30.12 -15.51
CA VAL A 168 2.76 30.57 -16.57
C VAL A 168 2.21 31.93 -16.14
N ASP A 169 2.85 32.99 -16.64
CA ASP A 169 2.39 34.38 -16.57
C ASP A 169 1.20 34.62 -17.53
#